data_AF-A0A920U165-F1
#
_entry.id   AF-A0A920U165-F1
#
_cell.length_a   1.000
_cell.length_b   1.000
_cell.length_c   1.000
_cell.angle_alpha   90.00
_cell.angle_beta   90.00
_cell.angle_gamma   90.00
#
_symmetry.space_group_name_H-M   'P 1'
#
loop_
_entity.id
_entity.type
_entity.pdbx_description
1 polymer ?
#
loop_
_entity_poly.entity_id
_entity_poly.type
_entity_poly.pdbx_seq_one_letter_code
_entity_poly.pdbx_strand_id
1 'polypeptide(L)' 'MIPAGNLGDTADIGYAMVYLASDQAKFVTGQAIVVDGGQILPKGPGLIPAQ' A
#
# COMPACT_ATOMS: atom_id res chain seq x y z
N MET A 1 11.76 -4.61 -7.74
CA MET A 1 12.09 -4.33 -6.33
C MET A 1 10.82 -3.80 -5.69
N ILE A 2 10.42 -4.41 -4.58
CA ILE A 2 9.29 -3.98 -3.77
C ILE A 2 9.89 -3.28 -2.55
N PRO A 3 9.63 -1.98 -2.31
CA PRO A 3 10.15 -1.29 -1.13
C PRO A 3 9.81 -1.94 0.20
N ALA A 4 8.64 -2.59 0.31
CA ALA A 4 8.26 -3.39 1.48
C ALA A 4 9.13 -4.65 1.68
N GLY A 5 10.06 -4.95 0.77
CA GLY A 5 11.06 -6.00 0.89
C GLY A 5 10.59 -7.40 0.48
N ASN A 6 9.27 -7.63 0.38
CA ASN A 6 8.69 -8.94 0.08
C ASN A 6 7.56 -8.82 -0.95
N LEU A 7 7.26 -9.94 -1.63
CA LEU A 7 6.05 -10.06 -2.43
C LEU A 7 4.85 -10.18 -1.48
N GLY A 8 3.85 -9.32 -1.67
CA GLY A 8 2.60 -9.40 -0.93
C GLY A 8 1.77 -10.63 -1.32
N ASP A 9 0.77 -10.94 -0.52
CA ASP A 9 -0.18 -12.01 -0.75
C ASP A 9 -1.63 -11.49 -0.83
N THR A 10 -2.59 -12.40 -0.98
CA THR A 10 -4.01 -12.03 -1.09
C THR A 10 -4.56 -11.36 0.18
N ALA A 11 -3.97 -11.64 1.35
CA ALA A 11 -4.41 -11.06 2.61
C ALA A 11 -4.05 -9.57 2.71
N ASP A 12 -2.98 -9.10 2.07
CA ASP A 12 -2.62 -7.67 2.05
C ASP A 12 -3.74 -6.80 1.45
N ILE A 13 -4.37 -7.28 0.36
CA ILE A 13 -5.57 -6.64 -0.20
C ILE A 13 -6.76 -6.79 0.76
N GLY A 14 -6.94 -7.99 1.34
CA GLY A 14 -8.02 -8.28 2.27
C GLY A 14 -8.05 -7.33 3.46
N TYR A 15 -6.90 -7.08 4.09
CA TYR A 15 -6.78 -6.15 5.22
C TYR A 15 -7.10 -4.70 4.82
N ALA A 16 -6.68 -4.25 3.65
CA ALA A 16 -7.04 -2.92 3.14
C ALA A 16 -8.56 -2.79 2.94
N MET A 17 -9.22 -3.86 2.47
CA MET A 17 -10.68 -3.89 2.32
C MET A 17 -11.40 -3.94 3.66
N VAL A 18 -10.87 -4.68 4.65
CA VAL A 18 -11.41 -4.69 6.02
C VAL A 18 -11.37 -3.28 6.61
N TYR A 19 -10.27 -2.54 6.42
CA TYR A 19 -10.21 -1.13 6.82
C TYR A 19 -11.28 -0.30 6.13
N LEU A 20 -11.39 -0.38 4.79
CA LEU A 20 -12.36 0.38 4.01
C LEU A 20 -13.82 0.06 4.36
N ALA A 21 -14.11 -1.18 4.75
CA ALA A 21 -15.44 -1.61 5.19
C ALA A 21 -15.76 -1.26 6.65
N SER A 22 -14.77 -0.83 7.43
CA SER A 22 -14.93 -0.53 8.85
C SER A 22 -15.40 0.90 9.12
N ASP A 23 -15.90 1.14 10.33
CA ASP A 23 -16.23 2.50 10.83
C ASP A 23 -15.03 3.45 10.84
N GLN A 24 -13.80 2.92 10.83
CA GLN A 24 -12.57 3.73 10.81
C GLN A 24 -12.39 4.45 9.47
N ALA A 25 -13.02 3.97 8.40
CA ALA A 25 -13.00 4.58 7.08
C ALA A 25 -14.22 5.49 6.81
N LYS A 26 -15.02 5.86 7.82
CA LYS A 26 -16.29 6.60 7.64
C LYS A 26 -16.22 7.92 6.84
N PHE A 27 -15.03 8.51 6.71
CA PHE A 27 -14.81 9.75 5.96
C PHE A 27 -13.83 9.59 4.79
N VAL A 28 -13.45 8.35 4.47
CA VAL A 28 -12.59 8.01 3.33
C VAL A 28 -13.48 7.55 2.19
N THR A 29 -13.72 8.44 1.24
CA THR A 29 -14.53 8.15 0.04
C THR A 29 -13.93 8.81 -1.20
N GLY A 30 -14.20 8.20 -2.37
CA GLY A 30 -13.67 8.68 -3.66
C GLY A 30 -12.15 8.57 -3.83
N GLN A 31 -11.48 7.80 -2.97
CA GLN A 31 -10.02 7.61 -3.02
C GLN A 31 -9.64 6.25 -3.59
N ALA A 32 -8.53 6.22 -4.32
CA ALA A 32 -7.86 4.98 -4.69
C ALA A 32 -6.76 4.68 -3.66
N ILE A 33 -6.79 3.48 -3.06
CA ILE A 33 -5.73 2.98 -2.18
C ILE A 33 -4.90 1.98 -2.98
N VAL A 34 -3.62 2.29 -3.18
CA VAL A 34 -2.67 1.40 -3.85
C VAL A 34 -2.02 0.49 -2.81
N VAL A 35 -2.13 -0.82 -3.02
CA VAL A 35 -1.56 -1.85 -2.14
C VAL A 35 -0.63 -2.73 -2.97
N ASP A 36 0.60 -2.26 -3.16
CA ASP A 36 1.59 -2.90 -4.03
C ASP A 36 2.98 -3.00 -3.39
N GLY A 37 3.07 -2.79 -2.08
CA GLY A 37 4.33 -2.73 -1.34
C GLY A 37 5.25 -1.57 -1.76
N GLY A 38 4.71 -0.54 -2.43
CA GLY A 38 5.44 0.64 -2.92
C GLY A 38 6.04 0.48 -4.31
N GLN A 39 5.64 -0.54 -5.08
CA GLN A 39 6.25 -0.87 -6.37
C GLN A 39 6.15 0.25 -7.41
N ILE A 40 5.07 1.03 -7.41
CA ILE A 40 4.87 2.16 -8.33
C ILE A 40 5.53 3.48 -7.89
N LEU A 41 6.17 3.52 -6.72
CA LEU A 41 6.77 4.76 -6.23
C LEU A 41 7.92 5.24 -7.15
N PRO A 42 8.04 6.56 -7.39
CA PRO A 42 9.16 7.12 -8.15
C PRO A 42 10.50 6.74 -7.53
N LYS A 43 11.42 6.25 -8.36
CA LYS A 43 12.79 5.97 -7.93
C LYS A 43 13.63 7.23 -8.10
N GLY A 44 14.15 7.75 -6.99
CA GLY A 44 15.04 8.91 -6.97
C GLY A 44 16.02 8.84 -5.79
N PRO A 45 17.19 9.50 -5.90
CA PRO A 45 18.19 9.52 -4.83
C PRO A 45 17.56 10.12 -3.56
N GLY A 46 17.46 9.32 -2.50
CA GLY A 46 16.91 9.72 -1.19
C GLY A 46 15.50 9.21 -0.86
N LEU A 47 14.79 8.57 -1.80
CA LEU A 47 13.40 8.09 -1.59
C LEU A 47 13.30 6.60 -1.24
N ILE A 48 14.39 5.86 -1.43
CA ILE A 48 14.56 4.48 -0.99
C ILE A 48 15.96 4.38 -0.38
N PRO A 49 16.14 3.84 0.85
CA PRO A 49 17.46 3.45 1.31
C PRO A 49 18.06 2.52 0.25
N ALA A 50 19.24 2.86 -0.27
CA ALA A 50 20.01 1.89 -1.02
C ALA A 50 20.22 0.70 -0.08
N GLN A 51 19.79 -0.48 -0.53
CA GLN A 51 20.21 -1.73 0.11
C GLN A 51 21.73 -1.82 0.14
#